data_AF-G9Y6Q9-F1
#
_entry.id   AF-G9Y6Q9-F1
#
_cell.length_a   1.000
_cell.length_b   1.000
_cell.length_c   1.000
_cell.angle_alpha   90.00
_cell.angle_beta   90.00
_cell.angle_gamma   90.00
#
_symmetry.space_group_name_H-M   'P 1'
#
loop_
_entity.id
_entity.type
_entity.pdbx_description
1 polymer ?
#
loop_
_entity_poly.entity_id
_entity_poly.type
_entity_poly.pdbx_seq_one_letter_code
_entity_poly.pdbx_strand_id
1 'polypeptide(L)'
;MYLMMPLHMHIDYGFGATAEQFKESADILSASESVKDVGMPVNYLRRHAIELYLKSLIYVLHRNFKIPFCSGGTLEKPKIKVLGKDFELENMHDIRLLTIYLIGQHNKLIPCFFSFRNRCN
;
A
#
# COMPACT_ATOMS: atom_id res chain seq x y z
N MET A 1 -10.29 11.93 13.38
CA MET A 1 -11.43 10.98 13.43
C MET A 1 -11.37 10.07 12.20
N TYR A 2 -10.48 9.08 12.19
CA TYR A 2 -10.25 8.17 11.05
C TYR A 2 -11.03 6.84 11.19
N LEU A 3 -11.37 6.42 12.41
CA LEU A 3 -11.93 5.09 12.72
C LEU A 3 -13.35 4.86 12.18
N MET A 4 -14.16 5.92 12.04
CA MET A 4 -15.57 5.86 11.62
C MET A 4 -15.78 6.20 10.14
N MET A 5 -14.69 6.53 9.43
CA MET A 5 -14.74 6.90 8.02
C MET A 5 -14.74 5.61 7.16
N PRO A 6 -15.61 5.49 6.14
CA PRO A 6 -15.56 4.37 5.20
C PRO A 6 -14.16 4.21 4.59
N LEU A 7 -13.66 2.99 4.45
CA LEU A 7 -12.28 2.71 4.02
C LEU A 7 -11.90 3.43 2.71
N HIS A 8 -12.80 3.46 1.73
CA HIS A 8 -12.58 4.14 0.45
C HIS A 8 -12.36 5.67 0.58
N MET A 9 -12.78 6.28 1.69
CA MET A 9 -12.58 7.70 1.98
C MET A 9 -11.26 8.00 2.70
N HIS A 10 -10.54 6.96 3.16
CA HIS A 10 -9.21 7.13 3.77
C HIS A 10 -8.21 7.66 2.75
N ILE A 11 -7.15 8.31 3.24
CA ILE A 11 -6.14 8.93 2.38
C ILE A 11 -5.53 7.93 1.40
N ASP A 12 -5.47 6.67 1.82
CA ASP A 12 -4.85 5.52 1.18
C ASP A 12 -5.85 4.41 0.81
N TYR A 13 -7.14 4.75 0.69
CA TYR A 13 -8.22 3.80 0.39
C TYR A 13 -8.41 2.70 1.47
N GLY A 14 -7.89 2.93 2.67
CA GLY A 14 -8.08 2.05 3.83
C GLY A 14 -7.09 0.90 3.90
N PHE A 15 -6.13 0.84 2.96
CA PHE A 15 -5.09 -0.18 2.95
C PHE A 15 -4.25 -0.17 4.23
N GLY A 16 -3.80 1.00 4.69
CA GLY A 16 -2.94 1.15 5.86
C GLY A 16 -3.67 0.83 7.16
N ALA A 17 -4.93 1.26 7.30
CA ALA A 17 -5.77 0.88 8.43
C ALA A 17 -5.94 -0.65 8.52
N THR A 18 -6.20 -1.29 7.39
CA THR A 18 -6.32 -2.75 7.30
C THR A 18 -4.98 -3.43 7.60
N ALA A 19 -3.87 -2.90 7.07
CA ALA A 19 -2.52 -3.39 7.31
C ALA A 19 -2.18 -3.42 8.81
N GLU A 20 -2.53 -2.36 9.53
CA GLU A 20 -2.30 -2.27 10.97
C GLU A 20 -3.06 -3.35 11.72
N GLN A 21 -4.32 -3.64 11.36
CA GLN A 21 -5.09 -4.71 11.99
C GLN A 21 -4.46 -6.09 11.76
N PHE A 22 -3.95 -6.36 10.56
CA PHE A 22 -3.24 -7.60 10.27
C PHE A 22 -1.95 -7.73 11.07
N LYS A 23 -1.19 -6.64 11.18
CA LYS A 23 0.03 -6.58 11.99
C LYS A 23 -0.28 -6.79 13.47
N GLU A 24 -1.24 -6.06 14.03
CA GLU A 24 -1.66 -6.18 15.43
C GLU A 24 -2.13 -7.60 15.75
N SER A 25 -2.93 -8.21 14.86
CA SER A 25 -3.35 -9.60 14.98
C SER A 25 -2.16 -10.57 14.98
N ALA A 26 -1.16 -10.32 14.14
CA ALA A 26 0.05 -11.13 14.09
C ALA A 26 0.87 -11.00 15.39
N ASP A 27 0.97 -9.79 15.93
CA ASP A 27 1.73 -9.52 17.15
C ASP A 27 1.05 -10.17 18.37
N ILE A 28 -0.27 -10.03 18.50
CA ILE A 28 -1.07 -10.73 19.54
C ILE A 28 -0.90 -12.25 19.42
N LEU A 29 -1.01 -12.81 18.20
CA LEU A 29 -0.87 -14.24 17.99
C LEU A 29 0.55 -14.74 18.30
N SER A 30 1.57 -13.95 17.95
CA SER A 30 2.97 -14.29 18.21
C SER A 30 3.35 -14.26 19.69
N ALA A 31 2.64 -13.46 20.49
CA ALA A 31 2.80 -13.39 21.94
C ALA A 31 1.98 -14.46 22.68
N SER A 32 1.15 -15.24 22.00
CA SER A 32 0.30 -16.25 22.63
C SER A 32 1.10 -17.53 22.94
N GLU A 33 1.17 -17.91 24.21
CA GLU A 33 1.86 -19.14 24.64
C GLU A 33 1.01 -20.41 24.45
N SER A 34 -0.28 -20.23 24.13
CA SER A 34 -1.28 -21.30 24.09
C SER A 34 -1.29 -22.13 22.80
N VAL A 35 -0.71 -21.62 21.71
CA VAL A 35 -0.77 -22.25 20.40
C VAL A 35 0.61 -22.76 20.00
N LYS A 36 0.74 -24.09 19.86
CA LYS A 36 1.93 -24.70 19.23
C LYS A 36 1.84 -24.47 17.72
N ASP A 37 2.97 -24.10 17.10
CA ASP A 37 3.11 -23.86 15.66
C ASP A 37 2.40 -22.60 15.09
N VAL A 38 2.53 -21.45 15.79
CA VAL A 38 2.04 -20.14 15.31
C VAL A 38 2.89 -19.52 14.20
N GLY A 39 4.04 -20.10 13.85
CA GLY A 39 4.99 -19.47 12.93
C GLY A 39 4.40 -19.21 11.54
N MET A 40 3.70 -20.20 10.98
CA MET A 40 3.05 -20.10 9.68
C MET A 40 1.94 -19.02 9.64
N PRO A 41 0.94 -19.01 10.56
CA PRO A 41 -0.09 -17.97 10.55
C PRO A 41 0.46 -16.58 10.87
N VAL A 42 1.42 -16.44 11.80
CA VAL A 42 2.06 -15.14 12.08
C VAL A 42 2.76 -14.59 10.84
N ASN A 43 3.51 -15.44 10.12
CA ASN A 43 4.19 -15.03 8.89
C ASN A 43 3.21 -14.65 7.78
N TYR A 44 2.08 -15.37 7.66
CA TYR A 44 1.03 -15.02 6.70
C TYR A 44 0.45 -13.64 6.98
N LEU A 45 0.06 -13.36 8.24
CA LEU A 45 -0.51 -12.08 8.64
C LEU A 45 0.49 -10.93 8.44
N ARG A 46 1.76 -11.12 8.84
CA ARG A 46 2.82 -10.13 8.62
C ARG A 46 3.09 -9.86 7.15
N ARG A 47 3.15 -10.90 6.32
CA ARG A 47 3.31 -10.77 4.86
C ARG A 47 2.17 -9.93 4.27
N HIS A 48 0.93 -10.21 4.68
CA HIS A 48 -0.22 -9.47 4.18
C HIS A 48 -0.25 -8.01 4.67
N ALA A 49 0.16 -7.75 5.91
CA ALA A 49 0.34 -6.38 6.40
C ALA A 49 1.36 -5.60 5.55
N ILE A 50 2.53 -6.19 5.24
CA ILE A 50 3.54 -5.56 4.37
C ILE A 50 2.97 -5.23 2.99
N GLU A 51 2.23 -6.17 2.38
CA GLU A 51 1.58 -5.97 1.09
C GLU A 51 0.61 -4.78 1.13
N LEU A 52 -0.22 -4.68 2.17
CA LEU A 52 -1.18 -3.60 2.34
C LEU A 52 -0.50 -2.25 2.61
N TYR A 53 0.58 -2.19 3.41
CA TYR A 53 1.36 -0.97 3.57
C TYR A 53 1.98 -0.50 2.25
N LEU A 54 2.45 -1.42 1.40
CA LEU A 54 2.95 -1.07 0.07
C LEU A 54 1.85 -0.50 -0.83
N LYS A 55 0.65 -1.11 -0.82
CA LYS A 55 -0.52 -0.57 -1.54
C LYS A 55 -0.90 0.81 -1.04
N SER A 56 -0.92 1.00 0.28
CA SER A 56 -1.18 2.29 0.93
C SER A 56 -0.20 3.36 0.44
N LEU A 57 1.10 3.07 0.50
CA LEU A 57 2.13 4.00 0.04
C LEU A 57 1.97 4.35 -1.44
N ILE A 58 1.79 3.35 -2.31
CA ILE A 58 1.57 3.56 -3.74
C ILE A 58 0.37 4.49 -3.97
N TYR A 59 -0.76 4.20 -3.33
CA TYR A 59 -1.98 4.99 -3.48
C TYR A 59 -1.77 6.46 -3.03
N VAL A 60 -1.17 6.67 -1.86
CA VAL A 60 -0.89 8.00 -1.32
C VAL A 60 0.02 8.80 -2.25
N LEU A 61 1.04 8.17 -2.83
CA LEU A 61 1.93 8.83 -3.79
C LEU A 61 1.18 9.29 -5.04
N HIS A 62 0.34 8.42 -5.61
CA HIS A 62 -0.48 8.79 -6.76
C HIS A 62 -1.45 9.93 -6.43
N ARG A 63 -2.13 9.87 -5.28
CA ARG A 63 -3.08 10.89 -4.83
C ARG A 63 -2.41 12.24 -4.57
N ASN A 64 -1.33 12.27 -3.81
CA ASN A 64 -0.71 13.52 -3.34
C ASN A 64 0.14 14.19 -4.42
N PHE A 65 0.85 13.41 -5.24
CA PHE A 65 1.69 13.95 -6.31
C PHE A 65 0.99 14.02 -7.66
N LYS A 66 -0.30 13.66 -7.72
CA LYS A 66 -1.13 13.64 -8.95
C LYS A 66 -0.46 12.86 -10.08
N ILE A 67 0.28 11.80 -9.74
CA ILE A 67 0.90 10.93 -10.74
C ILE A 67 -0.24 10.10 -11.35
N PRO A 68 -0.46 10.14 -12.67
CA PRO A 68 -1.52 9.35 -13.27
C PRO A 68 -1.22 7.86 -13.14
N PHE A 69 -2.26 7.09 -12.82
CA PHE A 69 -2.21 5.63 -12.93
C PHE A 69 -2.07 5.23 -14.40
N CYS A 70 -1.56 4.02 -14.63
CA CYS A 70 -1.43 3.50 -15.99
C CYS A 70 -2.80 3.05 -16.52
N SER A 71 -2.93 3.00 -17.84
CA SER A 71 -4.03 2.29 -18.53
C SER A 71 -5.45 2.74 -18.13
N GLY A 72 -5.62 4.04 -17.81
CA GLY A 72 -6.92 4.61 -17.44
C GLY A 72 -7.37 4.32 -16.01
N GLY A 73 -6.48 3.84 -15.14
CA GLY A 73 -6.75 3.72 -13.71
C GLY A 73 -7.13 5.07 -13.09
N THR A 74 -8.07 5.04 -12.15
CA THR A 74 -8.48 6.21 -11.36
C THR A 74 -8.19 5.96 -9.88
N LEU A 75 -8.36 6.97 -9.02
CA LEU A 75 -8.28 6.75 -7.58
C LEU A 75 -9.37 5.79 -7.08
N GLU A 76 -10.54 5.76 -7.73
CA GLU A 76 -11.62 4.82 -7.39
C GLU A 76 -11.33 3.39 -7.88
N LYS A 77 -10.55 3.25 -8.96
CA LYS A 77 -10.13 1.96 -9.52
C LYS A 77 -8.64 2.03 -9.86
N PRO A 78 -7.76 1.95 -8.85
CA PRO A 78 -6.32 2.11 -9.05
C PRO A 78 -5.78 0.94 -9.87
N LYS A 79 -5.30 1.25 -11.08
CA LYS A 79 -4.66 0.28 -11.98
C LYS A 79 -3.19 0.59 -12.16
N ILE A 80 -2.35 -0.41 -11.95
CA ILE A 80 -0.91 -0.31 -12.08
C ILE A 80 -0.42 -1.20 -13.22
N LYS A 81 0.62 -0.78 -13.92
CA LYS A 81 1.26 -1.57 -14.97
C LYS A 81 2.64 -2.00 -14.52
N VAL A 82 2.87 -3.31 -14.46
CA VAL A 82 4.12 -3.91 -13.99
C VAL A 82 4.55 -4.97 -14.99
N LEU A 83 5.80 -4.92 -15.45
CA LEU A 83 6.36 -5.86 -16.44
C LEU A 83 5.46 -6.05 -17.68
N GLY A 84 4.82 -4.97 -18.15
CA GLY A 84 3.97 -4.97 -19.33
C GLY A 84 2.53 -5.43 -19.12
N LYS A 85 2.16 -5.91 -17.92
CA LYS A 85 0.80 -6.35 -17.58
C LYS A 85 0.10 -5.33 -16.67
N ASP A 86 -1.21 -5.17 -16.87
CA ASP A 86 -2.06 -4.32 -16.05
C ASP A 86 -2.66 -5.13 -14.89
N PHE A 87 -2.67 -4.52 -13.71
CA PHE A 87 -3.21 -5.10 -12.49
C PHE A 87 -4.07 -4.06 -11.76
N GLU A 88 -5.16 -4.50 -11.16
CA GLU A 88 -5.85 -3.71 -10.15
C GLU A 88 -5.06 -3.77 -8.85
N LEU A 89 -4.80 -2.61 -8.24
CA LEU A 89 -3.95 -2.50 -7.05
C LEU A 89 -4.51 -3.35 -5.90
N GLU A 90 -5.82 -3.41 -5.74
CA GLU A 90 -6.50 -4.23 -4.72
C GLU A 90 -6.17 -5.73 -4.87
N ASN A 91 -6.28 -6.25 -6.11
CA ASN A 91 -6.10 -7.67 -6.44
C ASN A 91 -4.61 -8.10 -6.49
N MET A 92 -3.69 -7.16 -6.26
CA MET A 92 -2.27 -7.40 -6.40
C MET A 92 -1.66 -7.95 -5.12
N HIS A 93 -1.36 -9.26 -5.06
CA HIS A 93 -0.85 -9.91 -3.85
C HIS A 93 0.66 -10.22 -3.87
N ASP A 94 1.39 -9.73 -4.87
CA ASP A 94 2.83 -9.97 -5.01
C ASP A 94 3.65 -8.75 -4.56
N ILE A 95 4.26 -8.87 -3.38
CA ILE A 95 5.15 -7.87 -2.77
C ILE A 95 6.29 -7.49 -3.71
N ARG A 96 6.89 -8.44 -4.44
CA ARG A 96 8.01 -8.15 -5.34
C ARG A 96 7.56 -7.21 -6.45
N LEU A 97 6.41 -7.51 -7.06
CA LEU A 97 5.88 -6.73 -8.16
C LEU A 97 5.38 -5.35 -7.70
N LEU A 98 4.79 -5.24 -6.49
CA LEU A 98 4.48 -3.95 -5.87
C LEU A 98 5.74 -3.10 -5.64
N THR A 99 6.81 -3.72 -5.14
CA THR A 99 8.10 -3.03 -4.93
C THR A 99 8.73 -2.59 -6.26
N ILE A 100 8.72 -3.45 -7.28
CA ILE A 100 9.20 -3.09 -8.63
C ILE A 100 8.40 -1.90 -9.17
N TYR A 101 7.08 -1.90 -9.00
CA TYR A 101 6.25 -0.78 -9.42
C TYR A 101 6.62 0.53 -8.72
N LEU A 102 6.76 0.49 -7.38
CA LEU A 102 7.12 1.63 -6.55
C LEU A 102 8.47 2.22 -6.97
N ILE A 103 9.49 1.36 -7.13
CA ILE A 103 10.81 1.77 -7.62
C ILE A 103 10.69 2.36 -9.03
N GLY A 104 9.86 1.77 -9.90
CA GLY A 104 9.58 2.30 -11.24
C GLY A 104 8.95 3.70 -11.24
N GLN A 105 8.24 4.10 -10.18
CA GLN A 105 7.70 5.46 -10.04
C GLN A 105 8.75 6.47 -9.55
N HIS A 106 9.92 6.04 -9.09
CA HIS A 106 10.97 6.92 -8.52
C HIS A 106 11.30 8.11 -9.44
N ASN A 107 11.53 7.87 -10.73
CA ASN A 107 11.87 8.93 -11.68
C ASN A 107 10.75 9.96 -11.89
N LYS A 108 9.48 9.58 -11.67
CA LYS A 108 8.34 10.50 -11.73
C LYS A 108 8.16 11.28 -10.43
N LEU A 109 8.62 10.71 -9.31
CA LEU A 109 8.53 11.32 -7.99
C LEU A 109 9.60 12.40 -7.77
N ILE A 110 10.83 12.19 -8.28
CA ILE A 110 11.95 13.13 -8.10
C ILE A 110 11.56 14.59 -8.44
N PRO A 111 10.99 14.92 -9.62
CA PRO A 111 10.64 16.30 -9.96
C PRO A 111 9.53 16.88 -9.05
N CYS A 112 8.59 16.04 -8.61
CA CYS A 112 7.51 16.44 -7.73
C CYS A 112 8.01 16.83 -6.33
N PHE A 113 9.01 16.11 -5.80
CA PHE A 113 9.65 16.46 -4.52
C PHE A 113 10.43 17.78 -4.61
N PHE A 114 11.15 18.02 -5.71
CA PHE A 114 11.89 19.28 -5.90
C PHE A 114 10.97 20.48 -6.12
N SER A 115 9.83 20.31 -6.81
CA SER A 115 8.81 21.36 -6.95
C SER A 115 8.17 21.75 -5.61
N PHE A 116 8.05 20.81 -4.67
CA PHE A 116 7.52 21.07 -3.34
C PHE A 116 8.46 21.97 -2.50
N ARG A 117 9.78 21.81 -2.65
CA ARG A 117 10.77 22.62 -1.94
C ARG A 117 10.78 24.10 -2.36
N ASN A 118 10.40 24.41 -3.61
CA ASN A 118 10.31 25.79 -4.09
C ASN A 118 9.00 26.51 -3.72
N ARG A 119 8.05 25.84 -3.04
CA ARG A 119 6.81 26.45 -2.55
C ARG A 119 6.83 26.84 -1.07
N CYS A 120 7.95 26.61 -0.38
CA CYS A 120 8.14 26.97 1.03
C CYS A 120 9.11 28.15 1.24
N ASN A 121 9.41 28.93 0.20
CA ASN A 121 10.15 30.20 0.30
C ASN A 121 9.22 31.37 -0.03
#